data_AF-X0YEH8-F1
#
_entry.id   AF-X0YEH8-F1
#
_cell.length_a   1.000
_cell.length_b   1.000
_cell.length_c   1.000
_cell.angle_alpha   90.00
_cell.angle_beta   90.00
_cell.angle_gamma   90.00
#
_symmetry.space_group_name_H-M   'P 1'
#
loop_
_entity.id
_entity.type
_entity.pdbx_description
1 polymer ?
#
loop_
_entity_poly.entity_id
_entity_poly.type
_entity_poly.pdbx_seq_one_letter_code
_entity_poly.pdbx_strand_id
1 'polypeptide(L)'
;SRNFLHIARGRLAKSISELKFYKEEIVFNLIKEVEISFEKCWNVFYLEFERLIPSKKIIKPIVRIIKVSNSEYHLPCSVCGKISVEYKIGFGRFDEHESLVYTGITHSRSLRKDLASELFEILKNEDLLGVHQFMRKYHSHEGLDAYCPECDNIYCWEHYQAREEYDDGFYDCTCGTCPNGHRRMIDD
;
A
#
# COMPACT_ATOMS: atom_id res chain seq x y z
N SER A 1 -7.72 12.38 -9.07
CA SER A 1 -8.68 13.11 -9.95
C SER A 1 -10.12 13.08 -9.42
N ARG A 2 -10.75 11.91 -9.17
CA ARG A 2 -12.14 11.82 -8.61
C ARG A 2 -12.38 12.65 -7.35
N ASN A 3 -11.38 12.75 -6.47
CA ASN A 3 -11.47 13.57 -5.26
C ASN A 3 -11.77 15.05 -5.57
N PHE A 4 -11.17 15.63 -6.63
CA PHE A 4 -11.42 17.01 -7.03
C PHE A 4 -12.84 17.23 -7.55
N LEU A 5 -13.42 16.26 -8.25
CA LEU A 5 -14.83 16.31 -8.64
C LEU A 5 -15.71 16.34 -7.38
N HIS A 6 -15.58 15.39 -6.46
CA HIS A 6 -16.37 15.39 -5.23
C HIS A 6 -16.22 16.68 -4.40
N ILE A 7 -15.02 17.24 -4.32
CA ILE A 7 -14.77 18.55 -3.70
C ILE A 7 -15.55 19.67 -4.42
N ALA A 8 -15.53 19.72 -5.75
CA ALA A 8 -16.26 20.73 -6.53
C ALA A 8 -17.79 20.64 -6.30
N ARG A 9 -18.35 19.42 -6.26
CA ARG A 9 -19.78 19.19 -5.97
C ARG A 9 -20.13 19.63 -4.55
N GLY A 10 -19.27 19.33 -3.57
CA GLY A 10 -19.44 19.79 -2.19
C GLY A 10 -19.42 21.30 -2.05
N ARG A 11 -18.51 21.98 -2.77
CA ARG A 11 -18.45 23.46 -2.80
C ARG A 11 -19.70 24.08 -3.42
N LEU A 12 -20.17 23.52 -4.54
CA LEU A 12 -21.41 23.99 -5.16
C LEU A 12 -22.61 23.83 -4.23
N ALA A 13 -22.76 22.68 -3.58
CA ALA A 13 -23.85 22.43 -2.64
C ALA A 13 -23.85 23.45 -1.48
N LYS A 14 -22.66 23.80 -0.97
CA LYS A 14 -22.50 24.85 0.03
C LYS A 14 -22.97 26.22 -0.48
N SER A 15 -22.48 26.66 -1.64
CA SER A 15 -22.89 27.94 -2.24
C SER A 15 -24.39 28.01 -2.54
N ILE A 16 -25.00 26.92 -3.00
CA ILE A 16 -26.46 26.84 -3.21
C ILE A 16 -27.21 26.98 -1.88
N SER A 17 -26.73 26.34 -0.82
CA SER A 17 -27.35 26.45 0.51
C SER A 17 -27.33 27.90 1.02
N GLU A 18 -26.27 28.65 0.75
CA GLU A 18 -26.15 30.07 1.09
C GLU A 18 -27.10 30.93 0.26
N LEU A 19 -27.27 30.63 -1.03
CA LEU A 19 -28.18 31.37 -1.92
C LEU A 19 -29.67 31.09 -1.66
N LYS A 20 -30.02 29.91 -1.13
CA LYS A 20 -31.41 29.56 -0.79
C LYS A 20 -32.02 30.42 0.33
N PHE A 21 -31.22 31.19 1.06
CA PHE A 21 -31.72 32.14 2.06
C PHE A 21 -32.42 33.35 1.43
N TYR A 22 -32.12 33.68 0.17
CA TYR A 22 -32.77 34.76 -0.57
C TYR A 22 -34.08 34.24 -1.18
N LYS A 23 -35.21 34.88 -0.87
CA LYS A 23 -36.56 34.45 -1.29
C LYS A 23 -36.99 35.01 -2.66
N GLU A 24 -36.04 35.55 -3.42
CA GLU A 24 -36.32 36.19 -4.70
C GLU A 24 -36.41 35.13 -5.81
N GLU A 25 -37.43 35.24 -6.66
CA GLU A 25 -37.66 34.30 -7.78
C GLU A 25 -36.45 34.21 -8.73
N ILE A 26 -35.75 35.33 -8.93
CA ILE A 26 -34.55 35.39 -9.77
C ILE A 26 -33.41 34.51 -9.21
N VAL A 27 -33.27 34.43 -7.88
CA VAL A 27 -32.25 33.61 -7.23
C VAL A 27 -32.59 32.13 -7.36
N PHE A 28 -33.87 31.77 -7.25
CA PHE A 28 -34.32 30.39 -7.47
C PHE A 28 -34.02 29.92 -8.91
N ASN A 29 -34.33 30.77 -9.90
CA ASN A 29 -34.06 30.46 -11.31
C ASN A 29 -32.55 30.31 -11.58
N LEU A 30 -31.73 31.19 -11.00
CA LEU A 30 -30.26 31.10 -11.11
C LEU A 30 -29.70 29.81 -10.49
N ILE A 31 -30.15 29.44 -9.28
CA ILE A 31 -29.74 28.17 -8.63
C ILE A 31 -30.02 26.99 -9.55
N LYS A 32 -31.23 26.93 -10.12
CA LYS A 32 -31.65 25.85 -11.01
C LYS A 32 -30.78 25.78 -12.27
N GLU A 33 -30.46 26.92 -12.87
CA GLU A 33 -29.60 26.99 -14.06
C GLU A 33 -28.17 26.51 -13.78
N VAL A 34 -27.62 26.93 -12.63
CA VAL A 34 -26.28 26.52 -12.20
C VAL A 34 -26.23 25.02 -11.90
N GLU A 35 -27.23 24.46 -11.19
CA GLU A 35 -27.32 23.02 -10.93
C GLU A 35 -27.38 22.21 -12.22
N ILE A 36 -28.23 22.61 -13.17
CA ILE A 36 -28.35 21.93 -14.48
C ILE A 36 -27.01 21.98 -15.24
N SER A 37 -26.36 23.14 -15.27
CA SER A 37 -25.10 23.33 -15.99
C SER A 37 -23.96 22.54 -15.36
N PHE A 38 -23.91 22.51 -14.02
CA PHE A 38 -22.93 21.72 -13.28
C PHE A 38 -23.12 20.23 -13.50
N GLU A 39 -24.34 19.69 -13.41
CA GLU A 39 -24.59 18.26 -13.64
C GLU A 39 -24.27 17.83 -15.07
N LYS A 40 -24.51 18.69 -16.07
CA LYS A 40 -24.07 18.43 -17.45
C LYS A 40 -22.56 18.28 -17.53
N CYS A 41 -21.81 19.22 -16.97
CA CYS A 41 -20.34 19.16 -16.97
C CYS A 41 -19.84 17.96 -16.16
N TRP A 42 -20.43 17.73 -14.98
CA TRP A 42 -20.13 16.61 -14.12
C TRP A 42 -20.22 15.29 -14.85
N ASN A 43 -21.33 15.03 -15.53
CA ASN A 43 -21.58 13.77 -16.20
C ASN A 43 -20.57 13.54 -17.34
N VAL A 44 -20.22 14.58 -18.10
CA VAL A 44 -19.18 14.48 -19.14
C VAL A 44 -17.84 14.11 -18.53
N PHE A 45 -17.40 14.82 -17.49
CA PHE A 45 -16.14 14.51 -16.83
C PHE A 45 -16.15 13.13 -16.17
N TYR A 46 -17.23 12.77 -15.49
CA TYR A 46 -17.35 11.50 -14.80
C TYR A 46 -17.27 10.33 -15.80
N LEU A 47 -17.98 10.41 -16.92
CA LEU A 47 -17.93 9.39 -17.98
C LEU A 47 -16.54 9.28 -18.62
N GLU A 48 -15.88 10.40 -18.91
CA GLU A 48 -14.52 10.39 -19.44
C GLU A 48 -13.52 9.83 -18.40
N PHE A 49 -13.68 10.15 -17.12
CA PHE A 49 -12.87 9.54 -16.07
C PHE A 49 -13.14 8.03 -15.94
N GLU A 50 -14.39 7.57 -16.01
CA GLU A 50 -14.70 6.13 -16.03
C GLU A 50 -14.05 5.41 -17.22
N ARG A 51 -14.01 6.04 -18.40
CA ARG A 51 -13.35 5.50 -19.61
C ARG A 51 -11.84 5.44 -19.48
N LEU A 52 -11.24 6.44 -18.84
CA LEU A 52 -9.79 6.52 -18.62
C LEU A 52 -9.31 5.65 -17.46
N ILE A 53 -10.21 5.25 -16.56
CA ILE A 53 -9.88 4.26 -15.56
C ILE A 53 -9.78 2.93 -16.30
N PRO A 54 -8.60 2.30 -16.33
CA PRO A 54 -8.47 0.99 -16.95
C PRO A 54 -9.54 0.10 -16.34
N SER A 55 -10.44 -0.43 -17.17
CA SER A 55 -11.43 -1.43 -16.76
C SER A 55 -10.73 -2.34 -15.77
N LYS A 56 -11.19 -2.41 -14.51
CA LYS A 56 -10.58 -3.27 -13.49
C LYS A 56 -10.45 -4.63 -14.14
N LYS A 57 -9.25 -4.95 -14.66
CA LYS A 57 -8.95 -6.29 -15.12
C LYS A 57 -9.30 -7.12 -13.90
N ILE A 58 -10.04 -8.20 -14.11
CA ILE A 58 -10.24 -9.19 -13.06
C ILE A 58 -8.84 -9.75 -12.80
N ILE A 59 -8.07 -9.04 -11.97
CA ILE A 59 -6.75 -9.43 -11.56
C ILE A 59 -7.04 -10.65 -10.70
N LYS A 60 -6.63 -11.82 -11.19
CA LYS A 60 -6.67 -13.03 -10.37
C LYS A 60 -6.06 -12.68 -9.02
N PRO A 61 -6.68 -13.09 -7.91
CA PRO A 61 -6.12 -12.79 -6.59
C PRO A 61 -4.67 -13.25 -6.56
N ILE A 62 -3.77 -12.31 -6.27
CA ILE A 62 -2.34 -12.60 -6.15
C ILE A 62 -2.18 -13.46 -4.89
N VAL A 63 -1.50 -14.58 -5.05
CA VAL A 63 -1.19 -15.48 -3.93
C VAL A 63 -0.32 -14.74 -2.92
N ARG A 64 -0.65 -14.78 -1.62
CA ARG A 64 0.05 -13.99 -0.59
C ARG A 64 1.43 -14.54 -0.23
N ILE A 65 1.57 -15.87 -0.24
CA ILE A 65 2.80 -16.60 0.07
C ILE A 65 2.98 -17.71 -0.96
N ILE A 66 4.16 -17.79 -1.55
CA ILE A 66 4.55 -18.80 -2.53
C ILE A 66 5.60 -19.69 -1.89
N LYS A 67 5.26 -20.96 -1.65
CA LYS A 67 6.25 -21.97 -1.28
C LYS A 67 6.98 -22.43 -2.54
N VAL A 68 8.24 -22.00 -2.71
CA VAL A 68 9.08 -22.37 -3.85
C VAL A 68 9.67 -23.75 -3.64
N SER A 69 10.13 -24.03 -2.42
CA SER A 69 10.67 -25.34 -2.02
C SER A 69 10.46 -25.57 -0.52
N ASN A 70 11.02 -26.65 0.04
CA ASN A 70 11.03 -26.85 1.50
C ASN A 70 12.00 -25.90 2.22
N SER A 71 12.87 -25.21 1.49
CA SER A 71 13.88 -24.31 2.02
C SER A 71 13.68 -22.87 1.56
N GLU A 72 12.59 -22.55 0.87
CA GLU A 72 12.40 -21.25 0.23
C GLU A 72 10.93 -20.83 0.09
N TYR A 73 10.65 -19.59 0.48
CA TYR A 73 9.35 -18.94 0.41
C TYR A 73 9.48 -17.52 -0.13
N HIS A 74 8.54 -17.13 -0.99
CA HIS A 74 8.45 -15.77 -1.54
C HIS A 74 7.13 -15.13 -1.16
N LEU A 75 7.15 -13.83 -0.84
CA LEU A 75 5.97 -13.04 -0.57
C LEU A 75 5.86 -11.95 -1.65
N PRO A 76 4.94 -12.10 -2.61
CA PRO A 76 4.73 -11.11 -3.65
C PRO A 76 3.93 -9.90 -3.17
N CYS A 77 4.10 -8.78 -3.87
CA CYS A 77 3.29 -7.59 -3.70
C CYS A 77 1.82 -7.87 -4.06
N SER A 78 0.90 -7.53 -3.16
CA SER A 78 -0.55 -7.69 -3.34
C SER A 78 -1.16 -6.84 -4.46
N VAL A 79 -0.39 -5.91 -5.05
CA VAL A 79 -0.84 -5.06 -6.17
C VAL A 79 -0.36 -5.58 -7.52
N CYS A 80 0.93 -5.90 -7.65
CA CYS A 80 1.54 -6.23 -8.94
C CYS A 80 2.07 -7.67 -9.05
N GLY A 81 2.15 -8.41 -7.95
CA GLY A 81 2.65 -9.79 -7.93
C GLY A 81 4.18 -9.92 -7.98
N LYS A 82 4.93 -8.82 -8.12
CA LYS A 82 6.39 -8.84 -8.02
C LYS A 82 6.82 -9.33 -6.64
N ILE A 83 7.84 -10.20 -6.58
CA ILE A 83 8.40 -10.66 -5.30
C ILE A 83 8.96 -9.46 -4.53
N SER A 84 8.48 -9.26 -3.32
CA SER A 84 8.91 -8.17 -2.42
C SER A 84 9.77 -8.69 -1.29
N VAL A 85 9.51 -9.91 -0.83
CA VAL A 85 10.27 -10.55 0.23
C VAL A 85 10.60 -11.99 -0.15
N GLU A 86 11.83 -12.41 0.16
CA GLU A 86 12.29 -13.78 0.02
C GLU A 86 12.85 -14.27 1.36
N TYR A 87 12.52 -15.51 1.70
CA TYR A 87 13.16 -16.27 2.77
C TYR A 87 13.73 -17.55 2.17
N LYS A 88 15.04 -17.79 2.36
CA LYS A 88 15.68 -19.02 1.91
C LYS A 88 16.72 -19.53 2.90
N ILE A 89 16.82 -20.85 3.06
CA ILE A 89 17.97 -21.46 3.72
C ILE A 89 19.10 -21.52 2.69
N GLY A 90 20.25 -20.93 3.00
CA GLY A 90 21.40 -20.90 2.11
C GLY A 90 22.57 -20.11 2.71
N PHE A 91 23.53 -19.71 1.88
CA PHE A 91 24.65 -18.88 2.33
C PHE A 91 24.30 -17.40 2.16
N GLY A 92 24.48 -16.64 3.24
CA GLY A 92 24.46 -15.19 3.16
C GLY A 92 25.60 -14.66 2.30
N ARG A 93 25.52 -13.40 1.87
CA ARG A 93 26.52 -12.79 0.98
C ARG A 93 27.95 -12.81 1.54
N PHE A 94 28.08 -12.86 2.86
CA PHE A 94 29.36 -12.84 3.57
C PHE A 94 29.48 -13.97 4.60
N ASP A 95 28.57 -14.95 4.57
CA ASP A 95 28.56 -16.03 5.55
C ASP A 95 29.23 -17.28 5.00
N GLU A 96 30.12 -17.87 5.80
CA GLU A 96 30.71 -19.19 5.53
C GLU A 96 29.80 -20.35 5.96
N HIS A 97 28.71 -20.03 6.67
CA HIS A 97 27.78 -21.00 7.24
C HIS A 97 26.39 -20.81 6.65
N GLU A 98 25.67 -21.92 6.53
CA GLU A 98 24.29 -21.91 6.10
C GLU A 98 23.38 -21.21 7.12
N SER A 99 22.59 -20.25 6.65
CA SER A 99 21.76 -19.34 7.44
C SER A 99 20.35 -19.25 6.83
N LEU A 100 19.42 -18.64 7.57
CA LEU A 100 18.14 -18.22 7.05
C LEU A 100 18.32 -16.82 6.44
N VAL A 101 18.36 -16.73 5.12
CA VAL A 101 18.54 -15.47 4.39
C VAL A 101 17.19 -14.83 4.15
N TYR A 102 17.04 -13.60 4.65
CA TYR A 102 15.92 -12.70 4.38
C TYR A 102 16.36 -11.64 3.37
N THR A 103 15.55 -11.42 2.35
CA THR A 103 15.69 -10.31 1.39
C THR A 103 14.39 -9.53 1.39
N GLY A 104 14.41 -8.29 1.89
CA GLY A 104 13.28 -7.38 1.91
C GLY A 104 13.36 -6.32 0.80
N ILE A 105 12.54 -5.27 0.95
CA ILE A 105 12.53 -4.12 0.04
C ILE A 105 13.58 -3.06 0.40
N THR A 106 13.99 -2.93 1.67
CA THR A 106 15.02 -1.96 2.10
C THR A 106 16.38 -2.62 2.23
N HIS A 107 16.45 -3.84 2.74
CA HIS A 107 17.72 -4.51 3.00
C HIS A 107 17.64 -6.05 2.90
N SER A 108 18.79 -6.70 3.04
CA SER A 108 18.90 -8.16 3.14
C SER A 108 19.75 -8.53 4.34
N ARG A 109 19.42 -9.63 5.02
CA ARG A 109 20.16 -10.09 6.18
C ARG A 109 20.13 -11.60 6.34
N SER A 110 21.16 -12.12 6.96
CA SER A 110 21.21 -13.50 7.43
C SER A 110 20.77 -13.61 8.88
N LEU A 111 19.87 -14.53 9.14
CA LEU A 111 19.40 -14.93 10.46
C LEU A 111 19.93 -16.32 10.80
N ARG A 112 19.91 -16.67 12.09
CA ARG A 112 20.31 -18.00 12.53
C ARG A 112 19.41 -19.07 11.90
N LYS A 113 20.02 -20.15 11.41
CA LYS A 113 19.33 -21.23 10.69
C LYS A 113 18.27 -21.95 11.54
N ASP A 114 18.48 -22.06 12.85
CA ASP A 114 17.56 -22.72 13.79
C ASP A 114 16.17 -22.04 13.84
N LEU A 115 16.09 -20.76 13.46
CA LEU A 115 14.84 -20.01 13.39
C LEU A 115 13.97 -20.36 12.16
N ALA A 116 14.52 -21.05 11.17
CA ALA A 116 13.81 -21.37 9.93
C ALA A 116 12.56 -22.23 10.17
N SER A 117 12.64 -23.20 11.08
CA SER A 117 11.50 -24.09 11.38
C SER A 117 10.30 -23.31 11.94
N GLU A 118 10.52 -22.37 12.85
CA GLU A 118 9.47 -21.51 13.42
C GLU A 118 8.86 -20.64 12.31
N LEU A 119 9.70 -19.94 11.53
CA LEU A 119 9.23 -19.07 10.46
C LEU A 119 8.46 -19.82 9.36
N PHE A 120 8.95 -21.00 8.95
CA PHE A 120 8.33 -21.75 7.85
C PHE A 120 6.98 -22.34 8.22
N GLU A 121 6.75 -22.69 9.50
CA GLU A 121 5.41 -23.06 9.96
C GLU A 121 4.46 -21.86 9.98
N ILE A 122 4.92 -20.65 10.35
CA ILE A 122 4.11 -19.42 10.24
C ILE A 122 3.73 -19.16 8.77
N LEU A 123 4.71 -19.21 7.85
CA LEU A 123 4.50 -19.00 6.42
C LEU A 123 3.55 -20.03 5.79
N LYS A 124 3.66 -21.30 6.21
CA LYS A 124 2.76 -22.38 5.75
C LYS A 124 1.31 -22.17 6.18
N ASN A 125 1.08 -21.50 7.30
CA ASN A 125 -0.24 -21.13 7.80
C ASN A 125 -0.77 -19.81 7.20
N GLU A 126 -0.04 -19.22 6.26
CA GLU A 126 -0.36 -17.94 5.61
C GLU A 126 -0.52 -16.75 6.59
N ASP A 127 0.13 -16.81 7.75
CA ASP A 127 0.03 -15.82 8.82
C ASP A 127 1.07 -14.69 8.66
N LEU A 128 0.76 -13.70 7.80
CA LEU A 128 1.64 -12.56 7.57
C LEU A 128 1.88 -11.70 8.83
N LEU A 129 0.87 -11.58 9.70
CA LEU A 129 1.04 -10.88 10.97
C LEU A 129 2.04 -11.62 11.86
N GLY A 130 1.96 -12.94 11.92
CA GLY A 130 2.94 -13.80 12.59
C GLY A 130 4.35 -13.62 12.01
N VAL A 131 4.50 -13.53 10.69
CA VAL A 131 5.80 -13.26 10.03
C VAL A 131 6.33 -11.90 10.46
N HIS A 132 5.48 -10.87 10.44
CA HIS A 132 5.87 -9.52 10.88
C HIS A 132 6.31 -9.51 12.34
N GLN A 133 5.57 -10.17 13.24
CA GLN A 133 5.93 -10.30 14.66
C GLN A 133 7.24 -11.08 14.87
N PHE A 134 7.45 -12.15 14.10
CA PHE A 134 8.70 -12.91 14.10
C PHE A 134 9.89 -12.02 13.72
N MET A 135 9.74 -11.22 12.65
CA MET A 135 10.79 -10.27 12.24
C MET A 135 11.03 -9.20 13.31
N ARG A 136 9.97 -8.72 13.97
CA ARG A 136 10.08 -7.79 15.11
C ARG A 136 10.94 -8.33 16.25
N LYS A 137 10.83 -9.64 16.49
CA LYS A 137 11.50 -10.33 17.58
C LYS A 137 12.98 -10.62 17.30
N TYR A 138 13.31 -10.99 16.06
CA TYR A 138 14.63 -11.56 15.75
C TYR A 138 15.49 -10.73 14.78
N HIS A 139 14.94 -9.68 14.16
CA HIS A 139 15.62 -8.94 13.10
C HIS A 139 15.68 -7.44 13.31
N SER A 140 14.55 -6.73 13.30
CA SER A 140 14.45 -5.27 13.47
C SER A 140 13.22 -4.92 14.31
N HIS A 141 13.15 -3.77 14.96
CA HIS A 141 11.99 -3.42 15.81
C HIS A 141 10.72 -3.08 15.00
N GLU A 142 10.91 -2.71 13.74
CA GLU A 142 9.95 -2.31 12.71
C GLU A 142 9.34 -3.53 12.03
N GLY A 143 10.01 -4.69 12.11
CA GLY A 143 9.53 -5.96 11.60
C GLY A 143 9.74 -6.14 10.10
N LEU A 144 8.75 -6.70 9.43
CA LEU A 144 8.82 -6.99 8.00
C LEU A 144 8.68 -5.70 7.17
N ASP A 145 9.73 -5.24 6.51
CA ASP A 145 9.81 -3.94 5.80
C ASP A 145 8.77 -3.74 4.66
N ALA A 146 8.26 -4.82 4.08
CA ALA A 146 7.29 -4.80 2.98
C ALA A 146 5.81 -4.88 3.43
N TYR A 147 5.53 -5.00 4.74
CA TYR A 147 4.21 -5.35 5.27
C TYR A 147 3.44 -4.15 5.82
N CYS A 148 2.13 -4.08 5.57
CA CYS A 148 1.22 -3.13 6.23
C CYS A 148 0.29 -3.87 7.20
N PRO A 149 0.40 -3.65 8.52
CA PRO A 149 -0.43 -4.33 9.53
C PRO A 149 -1.93 -4.05 9.40
N GLU A 150 -2.32 -2.85 8.96
CA GLU A 150 -3.73 -2.46 8.82
C GLU A 150 -4.41 -3.14 7.62
N CYS A 151 -3.63 -3.42 6.58
CA CYS A 151 -4.14 -4.10 5.38
C CYS A 151 -3.93 -5.60 5.43
N ASP A 152 -3.06 -6.07 6.32
CA ASP A 152 -2.53 -7.44 6.33
C ASP A 152 -2.00 -7.88 4.95
N ASN A 153 -1.16 -7.06 4.33
CA ASN A 153 -0.70 -7.25 2.94
C ASN A 153 0.77 -6.85 2.74
N ILE A 154 1.39 -7.43 1.71
CA ILE A 154 2.77 -7.17 1.30
C ILE A 154 2.79 -6.23 0.09
N TYR A 155 3.74 -5.29 0.07
CA TYR A 155 3.89 -4.31 -0.99
C TYR A 155 5.35 -4.21 -1.41
N CYS A 156 5.60 -4.14 -2.71
CA CYS A 156 6.94 -3.85 -3.21
C CYS A 156 7.27 -2.38 -2.95
N TRP A 157 8.55 -1.99 -3.02
CA TRP A 157 9.04 -0.63 -2.84
C TRP A 157 8.14 0.45 -3.48
N GLU A 158 7.80 0.28 -4.76
CA GLU A 158 6.98 1.22 -5.53
C GLU A 158 5.54 1.35 -5.00
N HIS A 159 4.87 0.23 -4.73
CA HIS A 159 3.48 0.22 -4.25
C HIS A 159 3.36 0.50 -2.76
N TYR A 160 4.42 0.28 -2.00
CA TYR A 160 4.53 0.76 -0.63
C TYR A 160 5.02 2.21 -0.56
N GLN A 161 5.30 2.84 -1.71
CA GLN A 161 5.82 4.21 -1.80
C GLN A 161 6.93 4.47 -0.77
N ALA A 162 7.85 3.52 -0.64
CA ALA A 162 8.93 3.60 0.34
C ALA A 162 9.84 4.79 0.01
N ARG A 163 10.17 5.58 1.04
CA ARG A 163 11.00 6.78 0.94
C ARG A 163 11.95 6.84 2.11
N GLU A 164 13.21 7.07 1.78
CA GLU A 164 14.25 7.44 2.74
C GLU A 164 13.99 8.88 3.19
N GLU A 165 14.11 9.11 4.49
CA GLU A 165 14.04 10.40 5.14
C GLU A 165 15.43 10.72 5.71
N TYR A 166 15.85 11.97 5.54
CA TYR A 166 17.18 12.43 5.91
C TYR A 166 17.03 13.61 6.89
N ASP A 167 17.81 13.58 7.97
CA ASP A 167 17.93 14.67 8.94
C ASP A 167 19.37 15.19 8.97
N ASP A 168 19.53 16.51 8.85
CA ASP A 168 20.83 17.18 8.71
C ASP A 168 21.78 16.57 7.65
N GLY A 169 21.23 15.97 6.60
CA GLY A 169 21.98 15.34 5.51
C GLY A 169 22.45 13.90 5.80
N PHE A 170 22.07 13.34 6.94
CA PHE A 170 22.29 11.94 7.30
C PHE A 170 20.99 11.16 7.12
N TYR A 171 21.12 9.86 6.80
CA TYR A 171 19.96 8.96 6.79
C TYR A 171 19.37 8.89 8.20
N ASP A 172 18.07 9.14 8.31
CA ASP A 172 17.31 9.04 9.56
C ASP A 172 16.51 7.74 9.57
N CYS A 173 15.58 7.56 8.62
CA CYS A 173 14.77 6.34 8.54
C CYS A 173 14.21 6.12 7.13
N THR A 174 13.59 4.97 6.89
CA THR A 174 12.73 4.74 5.72
C THR A 174 11.28 4.57 6.14
N CYS A 175 10.38 5.29 5.49
CA CYS A 175 8.94 5.18 5.69
C CYS A 175 8.24 4.61 4.46
N GLY A 176 7.28 3.70 4.67
CA GLY A 176 6.39 3.15 3.65
C GLY A 176 4.96 3.65 3.81
N THR A 177 4.30 4.03 2.71
CA THR A 177 2.86 4.37 2.62
C THR A 177 2.14 3.46 1.63
N CYS A 178 1.23 2.60 2.12
CA CYS A 178 0.56 1.62 1.27
C CYS A 178 -0.50 2.26 0.35
N PRO A 179 -1.07 1.53 -0.63
CA PRO A 179 -2.09 2.07 -1.55
C PRO A 179 -3.38 2.55 -0.85
N ASN A 180 -3.64 2.08 0.37
CA ASN A 180 -4.76 2.52 1.20
C ASN A 180 -4.43 3.75 2.06
N GLY A 181 -3.20 4.28 2.00
CA GLY A 181 -2.76 5.48 2.70
C GLY A 181 -2.22 5.26 4.11
N HIS A 182 -2.05 4.02 4.57
CA HIS A 182 -1.42 3.74 5.87
C HIS A 182 0.09 3.92 5.77
N ARG A 183 0.66 4.78 6.62
CA ARG A 183 2.09 5.09 6.67
C ARG A 183 2.72 4.50 7.94
N ARG A 184 3.92 3.94 7.82
CA ARG A 184 4.77 3.56 8.97
C ARG A 184 6.25 3.64 8.62
N MET A 185 7.08 3.70 9.65
CA MET A 185 8.51 3.45 9.55
C MET A 185 8.74 1.96 9.28
N ILE A 186 9.66 1.65 8.36
CA ILE A 186 9.96 0.29 7.89
C ILE A 186 11.43 -0.07 8.07
N ASP A 187 12.29 0.92 8.30
CA ASP A 187 13.72 0.81 8.56
C ASP A 187 14.17 2.06 9.33
N ASP A 188 15.08 1.88 10.29
CA ASP A 188 15.72 2.89 11.14
C ASP A 188 17.19 2.48 11.31
#